data_AF-A0A542KS37-F1
#
_entry.id   AF-A0A542KS37-F1
#
_cell.length_a   1.000
_cell.length_b   1.000
_cell.length_c   1.000
_cell.angle_alpha   90.00
_cell.angle_beta   90.00
_cell.angle_gamma   90.00
#
_symmetry.space_group_name_H-M   'P 1'
#
loop_
_entity.id
_entity.type
_entity.pdbx_description
1 polymer ?
#
loop_
_entity_poly.entity_id
_entity_poly.type
_entity_poly.pdbx_seq_one_letter_code
_entity_poly.pdbx_strand_id
1 'polypeptide(L)'
;MGETILRMFPDIAMLARLQRRFLNRAVSLLTAEAGICQFLDVGTGLPTADNTHEVAQRIAPASCIVYVDNDPLVLVHAQALLTRWTSSSESSARPDGPPRSPTATIVTLMGPATTTTLSDADFAAPVEDRWYEDYVPGEVYEYGSITVTEEEILRFAGEFDPQSIHTDPRAATQGPFGGLIASGWHTCAVMMRLYADHYVSRVASLASPGIDELRWVRPVRPGDTLSLRTTVKEARLSRSKPDRGLVRTAIEVLDQHGDTVLTMTAINILRCRPSEDASRR
;
A
#
# COMPACT_ATOMS: atom_id res chain seq x y z
N MET A 1 -18.60 -6.86 17.21
CA MET A 1 -18.75 -7.09 15.75
C MET A 1 -19.38 -8.44 15.45
N GLY A 2 -18.83 -9.58 15.91
CA GLY A 2 -19.41 -10.92 15.66
C GLY A 2 -20.87 -11.08 16.12
N GLU A 3 -21.21 -10.59 17.32
CA GLU A 3 -22.60 -10.58 17.83
C GLU A 3 -23.55 -9.69 17.01
N THR A 4 -23.03 -8.61 16.41
CA THR A 4 -23.79 -7.68 15.58
C THR A 4 -24.09 -8.31 14.21
N ILE A 5 -23.12 -9.00 13.63
CA ILE A 5 -23.26 -9.71 12.35
C ILE A 5 -24.21 -10.91 12.49
N LEU A 6 -24.14 -11.66 13.60
CA LEU A 6 -25.07 -12.76 13.88
C LEU A 6 -26.53 -12.28 14.03
N ARG A 7 -26.76 -11.04 14.45
CA ARG A 7 -28.11 -10.45 14.51
C ARG A 7 -28.63 -10.00 13.14
N MET A 8 -27.74 -9.58 12.25
CA MET A 8 -28.09 -9.10 10.90
C MET A 8 -28.19 -10.25 9.88
N PHE A 9 -27.39 -11.30 10.04
CA PHE A 9 -27.34 -12.49 9.19
C PHE A 9 -27.26 -13.74 10.07
N PRO A 10 -28.40 -14.23 10.59
CA PRO A 10 -28.45 -15.35 11.54
C PRO A 10 -27.81 -16.64 11.00
N ASP A 11 -27.88 -16.85 9.68
CA ASP A 11 -27.37 -18.05 9.01
C ASP A 11 -25.86 -18.00 8.75
N ILE A 12 -25.17 -16.90 9.05
CA ILE A 12 -23.75 -16.74 8.69
C ILE A 12 -22.85 -17.81 9.33
N ALA A 13 -23.19 -18.25 10.55
CA ALA A 13 -22.48 -19.34 11.21
C ALA A 13 -22.72 -20.70 10.52
N MET A 14 -23.90 -20.91 9.94
CA MET A 14 -24.21 -22.12 9.17
C MET A 14 -23.48 -22.09 7.82
N LEU A 15 -23.54 -20.95 7.12
CA LEU A 15 -22.86 -20.74 5.84
C LEU A 15 -21.34 -20.93 5.97
N ALA A 16 -20.73 -20.37 7.02
CA ALA A 16 -19.30 -20.56 7.30
C ALA A 16 -18.94 -22.04 7.50
N ARG A 17 -19.78 -22.82 8.19
CA ARG A 17 -19.57 -24.27 8.36
C ARG A 17 -19.72 -25.04 7.04
N LEU A 18 -20.71 -24.68 6.21
CA LEU A 18 -20.92 -25.29 4.90
C LEU A 18 -19.77 -25.01 3.95
N GLN A 19 -19.30 -23.76 3.92
CA GLN A 19 -18.11 -23.35 3.15
C GLN A 19 -16.88 -24.15 3.59
N ARG A 20 -16.66 -24.33 4.90
CA ARG A 20 -15.54 -25.14 5.42
C ARG A 20 -15.66 -26.61 5.02
N ARG A 21 -16.85 -27.21 5.12
CA ARG A 21 -17.08 -28.60 4.68
C ARG A 21 -16.85 -28.77 3.19
N PHE A 22 -17.27 -27.80 2.38
CA PHE A 22 -17.02 -27.79 0.95
C PHE A 22 -15.53 -27.72 0.66
N LEU A 23 -14.80 -26.80 1.28
CA LEU A 23 -13.35 -26.67 1.15
C LEU A 23 -12.64 -27.98 1.49
N ASN A 24 -12.93 -28.56 2.66
CA ASN A 24 -12.30 -29.82 3.09
C ASN A 24 -12.54 -30.95 2.08
N ARG A 25 -13.77 -31.07 1.57
CA ARG A 25 -14.12 -32.09 0.57
C ARG A 25 -13.41 -31.83 -0.76
N ALA A 26 -13.41 -30.60 -1.25
CA ALA A 26 -12.80 -30.22 -2.51
C ALA A 26 -11.29 -30.47 -2.47
N VAL A 27 -10.60 -29.97 -1.44
CA VAL A 27 -9.15 -30.18 -1.26
C VAL A 27 -8.83 -31.66 -1.12
N SER A 28 -9.62 -32.43 -0.36
CA SER A 28 -9.40 -33.86 -0.21
C SER A 28 -9.51 -34.61 -1.54
N LEU A 29 -10.55 -34.31 -2.33
CA LEU A 29 -10.75 -34.93 -3.64
C LEU A 29 -9.63 -34.56 -4.62
N LEU A 30 -9.29 -33.27 -4.70
CA LEU A 30 -8.21 -32.80 -5.57
C LEU A 30 -6.86 -33.41 -5.20
N THR A 31 -6.58 -33.57 -3.91
CA THR A 31 -5.31 -34.15 -3.44
C THR A 31 -5.28 -35.66 -3.64
N ALA A 32 -6.31 -36.38 -3.19
CA ALA A 32 -6.31 -37.85 -3.16
C ALA A 32 -6.59 -38.48 -4.53
N GLU A 33 -7.52 -37.92 -5.29
CA GLU A 33 -7.99 -38.52 -6.55
C GLU A 33 -7.33 -37.89 -7.78
N ALA A 34 -7.19 -36.56 -7.79
CA ALA A 34 -6.58 -35.84 -8.92
C ALA A 34 -5.06 -35.67 -8.80
N GLY A 35 -4.46 -36.02 -7.65
CA GLY A 35 -3.01 -35.90 -7.42
C GLY A 35 -2.49 -34.45 -7.40
N ILE A 36 -3.38 -33.47 -7.18
CA ILE A 36 -3.01 -32.06 -7.12
C ILE A 36 -2.40 -31.78 -5.74
N CYS A 37 -1.12 -31.40 -5.73
CA CYS A 37 -0.36 -31.09 -4.51
C CYS A 37 0.05 -29.61 -4.46
N GLN A 38 -0.51 -28.76 -5.32
CA GLN A 38 -0.24 -27.31 -5.34
C GLN A 38 -1.56 -26.55 -5.29
N PHE A 39 -1.73 -25.72 -4.27
CA PHE A 39 -2.96 -24.96 -4.05
C PHE A 39 -2.67 -23.47 -3.93
N LEU A 40 -3.57 -22.66 -4.47
CA LEU A 40 -3.65 -21.22 -4.26
C LEU A 40 -4.96 -20.93 -3.52
N ASP A 41 -4.87 -20.44 -2.28
CA ASP A 41 -6.00 -20.16 -1.41
C ASP A 41 -6.19 -18.64 -1.27
N VAL A 42 -7.22 -18.11 -1.95
CA VAL A 42 -7.51 -16.67 -2.06
C VAL A 42 -8.64 -16.30 -1.10
N GLY A 43 -8.40 -15.33 -0.22
CA GLY A 43 -9.35 -14.94 0.82
C GLY A 43 -9.41 -15.98 1.94
N THR A 44 -8.24 -16.42 2.42
CA THR A 44 -8.13 -17.47 3.43
C THR A 44 -8.82 -17.13 4.75
N GLY A 45 -8.98 -15.83 5.04
CA GLY A 45 -9.60 -15.35 6.27
C GLY A 45 -8.78 -15.66 7.52
N LEU A 46 -9.32 -15.31 8.69
CA LEU A 46 -8.67 -15.65 9.96
C LEU A 46 -8.61 -17.18 10.10
N PRO A 47 -7.48 -17.72 10.55
CA PRO A 47 -7.29 -19.17 10.56
C PRO A 47 -8.21 -19.83 11.57
N THR A 48 -8.90 -20.84 11.08
CA THR A 48 -9.77 -21.74 11.84
C THR A 48 -9.20 -23.15 11.74
N ALA A 49 -9.75 -24.12 12.46
CA ALA A 49 -9.38 -25.52 12.24
C ALA A 49 -9.65 -25.96 10.77
N ASP A 50 -8.84 -26.89 10.25
CA ASP A 50 -8.86 -27.41 8.88
C ASP A 50 -8.61 -26.33 7.82
N ASN A 51 -7.43 -25.71 7.90
CA ASN A 51 -6.91 -24.88 6.82
C ASN A 51 -6.53 -25.73 5.61
N THR A 52 -6.52 -25.14 4.41
CA THR A 52 -6.22 -25.84 3.14
C THR A 52 -4.94 -26.67 3.21
N HIS A 53 -3.88 -26.14 3.83
CA HIS A 53 -2.63 -26.87 4.01
C HIS A 53 -2.78 -28.10 4.92
N GLU A 54 -3.53 -28.01 6.02
CA GLU A 54 -3.76 -29.12 6.95
C GLU A 54 -4.50 -30.27 6.27
N VAL A 55 -5.47 -29.95 5.40
CA VAL A 55 -6.25 -30.95 4.66
C VAL A 55 -5.39 -31.60 3.58
N ALA A 56 -4.71 -30.81 2.76
CA ALA A 56 -3.87 -31.31 1.67
C ALA A 56 -2.67 -32.12 2.19
N GLN A 57 -1.95 -31.61 3.20
CA GLN A 57 -0.73 -32.25 3.71
C GLN A 57 -1.01 -33.52 4.51
N ARG A 58 -2.22 -33.67 5.07
CA ARG A 58 -2.66 -34.93 5.69
C ARG A 58 -2.75 -36.07 4.68
N ILE A 59 -3.04 -35.75 3.42
CA ILE A 59 -3.17 -36.72 2.32
C ILE A 59 -1.84 -36.85 1.57
N ALA A 60 -1.21 -35.73 1.22
CA ALA A 60 0.06 -35.65 0.52
C ALA A 60 0.98 -34.66 1.24
N PRO A 61 1.88 -35.11 2.13
CA PRO A 61 2.73 -34.25 2.95
C PRO A 61 3.61 -33.26 2.17
N ALA A 62 3.91 -33.56 0.91
CA ALA A 62 4.66 -32.68 0.01
C ALA A 62 3.81 -31.54 -0.60
N SER A 63 2.54 -31.41 -0.22
CA SER A 63 1.66 -30.37 -0.77
C SER A 63 2.13 -28.97 -0.42
N CYS A 64 2.14 -28.10 -1.42
CA CYS A 64 2.52 -26.69 -1.34
C CYS A 64 1.28 -25.81 -1.46
N ILE A 65 1.16 -24.82 -0.57
CA ILE A 65 -0.01 -23.95 -0.51
C ILE A 65 0.46 -22.50 -0.50
N VAL A 66 -0.09 -21.68 -1.39
CA VAL A 66 0.10 -20.23 -1.35
C VAL A 66 -1.19 -19.61 -0.83
N TYR A 67 -1.09 -18.89 0.27
CA TYR A 67 -2.17 -18.11 0.85
C TYR A 67 -2.12 -16.69 0.32
N VAL A 68 -3.26 -16.17 -0.11
CA VAL A 68 -3.40 -14.80 -0.62
C VAL A 68 -4.55 -14.12 0.09
N ASP A 69 -4.26 -13.04 0.80
CA ASP A 69 -5.26 -12.25 1.49
C ASP A 69 -4.90 -10.75 1.43
N ASN A 70 -5.92 -9.90 1.49
CA ASN A 70 -5.77 -8.44 1.48
C ASN A 70 -6.05 -7.82 2.86
N ASP A 71 -6.57 -8.59 3.83
CA ASP A 71 -6.81 -8.12 5.19
C ASP A 71 -5.52 -8.17 6.02
N PRO A 72 -5.00 -7.02 6.50
CA PRO A 72 -3.79 -6.96 7.32
C PRO A 72 -3.86 -7.85 8.58
N LEU A 73 -5.04 -8.07 9.16
CA LEU A 73 -5.21 -8.92 10.34
C LEU A 73 -5.03 -10.40 10.00
N VAL A 74 -5.46 -10.82 8.81
CA VAL A 74 -5.23 -12.17 8.31
C VAL A 74 -3.74 -12.41 8.10
N LEU A 75 -3.04 -11.43 7.51
CA LEU A 75 -1.60 -11.50 7.29
C LEU A 75 -0.82 -11.64 8.61
N VAL A 76 -1.12 -10.82 9.62
CA VAL A 76 -0.46 -10.88 10.94
C VAL A 76 -0.70 -12.22 11.63
N HIS A 77 -1.94 -12.72 11.62
CA HIS A 77 -2.24 -13.99 12.27
C HIS A 77 -1.59 -15.17 11.54
N ALA A 78 -1.67 -15.18 10.21
CA ALA A 78 -1.11 -16.26 9.41
C ALA A 78 0.44 -16.26 9.48
N GLN A 79 1.09 -15.09 9.57
CA GLN A 79 2.53 -15.01 9.87
C GLN A 79 2.88 -15.66 11.22
N ALA A 80 2.09 -15.45 12.28
CA ALA A 80 2.32 -16.05 13.59
C ALA A 80 2.15 -17.59 13.60
N LEU A 81 1.26 -18.13 12.76
CA LEU A 81 1.12 -19.57 12.58
C LEU A 81 2.29 -20.17 11.80
N LEU A 82 2.79 -19.47 10.78
CA LEU A 82 3.90 -19.93 9.94
C LEU A 82 5.27 -19.81 10.62
N THR A 83 5.46 -18.84 11.53
CA THR A 83 6.74 -18.70 12.28
C THR A 83 7.01 -19.86 13.23
N ARG A 84 5.97 -20.60 13.65
CA ARG A 84 6.14 -21.85 14.42
C ARG A 84 6.72 -23.00 13.59
N TRP A 85 6.86 -22.83 12.27
CA TRP A 85 7.24 -23.87 11.32
C TRP A 85 8.59 -23.59 10.65
N THR A 86 8.98 -22.32 10.50
CA THR A 86 10.27 -21.92 9.90
C THR A 86 11.51 -22.25 10.74
N SER A 87 11.37 -22.72 11.98
CA SER A 87 12.50 -23.19 12.80
C SER A 87 13.08 -24.53 12.34
N SER A 88 12.53 -25.16 11.28
CA SER A 88 13.10 -26.35 10.67
C SER A 88 12.99 -26.34 9.14
N SER A 89 13.55 -25.33 8.47
CA SER A 89 14.22 -25.43 7.16
C SER A 89 14.45 -24.05 6.57
N GLU A 90 15.70 -23.60 6.55
CA GLU A 90 16.12 -22.50 5.69
C GLU A 90 16.12 -23.00 4.24
N SER A 91 15.29 -22.40 3.39
CA SER A 91 15.43 -22.52 1.94
C SER A 91 15.20 -21.17 1.28
N SER A 92 16.26 -20.67 0.65
CA SER A 92 16.26 -19.49 -0.20
C SER A 92 15.37 -19.72 -1.43
N ALA A 93 14.21 -19.08 -1.51
CA ALA A 93 13.38 -19.11 -2.72
C ALA A 93 13.72 -17.92 -3.64
N ARG A 94 13.98 -18.22 -4.93
CA ARG A 94 14.01 -17.23 -6.03
C ARG A 94 12.59 -16.76 -6.36
N PRO A 95 12.40 -15.56 -6.97
CA PRO A 95 11.09 -14.95 -7.12
C PRO A 95 10.14 -15.62 -8.14
N ASP A 96 10.66 -16.42 -9.09
CA ASP A 96 9.92 -16.72 -10.33
C ASP A 96 9.59 -18.20 -10.55
N GLY A 97 9.28 -18.97 -9.50
CA GLY A 97 8.79 -20.34 -9.67
C GLY A 97 7.97 -20.85 -8.48
N PRO A 98 7.00 -21.76 -8.70
CA PRO A 98 6.22 -22.31 -7.60
C PRO A 98 7.14 -23.02 -6.59
N PRO A 99 6.91 -22.84 -5.28
CA PRO A 99 7.74 -23.46 -4.26
C PRO A 99 7.76 -24.99 -4.45
N ARG A 100 8.97 -25.57 -4.41
CA ARG A 100 9.22 -27.01 -4.59
C ARG A 100 9.47 -27.76 -3.28
N SER A 101 9.36 -27.08 -2.15
CA SER A 101 9.45 -27.65 -0.80
C SER A 101 8.08 -27.50 -0.14
N PRO A 102 7.62 -28.42 0.74
CA PRO A 102 6.40 -28.23 1.51
C PRO A 102 6.49 -26.89 2.24
N THR A 103 5.73 -25.92 1.76
CA THR A 103 5.79 -24.54 2.24
C THR A 103 4.39 -23.96 2.11
N ALA A 104 3.93 -23.37 3.21
CA ALA A 104 2.82 -22.44 3.20
C ALA A 104 3.41 -21.02 3.18
N THR A 105 3.17 -20.28 2.10
CA THR A 105 3.66 -18.90 1.95
C THR A 105 2.48 -17.96 1.78
N ILE A 106 2.52 -16.81 2.44
CA ILE A 106 1.52 -15.76 2.26
C ILE A 106 2.07 -14.73 1.28
N VAL A 107 1.30 -14.41 0.25
CA VAL A 107 1.62 -13.36 -0.72
C VAL A 107 0.51 -12.33 -0.69
N THR A 108 0.88 -11.07 -0.50
CA THR A 108 -0.04 -9.95 -0.71
C THR A 108 0.00 -9.60 -2.20
N LEU A 109 -1.16 -9.58 -2.87
CA LEU A 109 -1.25 -9.30 -4.31
C LEU A 109 -0.88 -7.85 -4.70
N MET A 110 -0.64 -6.98 -3.73
CA MET A 110 -0.21 -5.60 -3.94
C MET A 110 0.90 -5.29 -2.93
N GLY A 111 2.14 -5.46 -3.34
CA GLY A 111 3.28 -4.89 -2.61
C GLY A 111 3.23 -3.36 -2.68
N PRO A 112 3.81 -2.63 -1.71
CA PRO A 112 3.99 -1.20 -1.86
C PRO A 112 4.70 -0.91 -3.19
N ALA A 113 4.16 0.04 -3.97
CA ALA A 113 4.80 0.46 -5.21
C ALA A 113 6.29 0.73 -4.93
N THR A 114 7.17 0.05 -5.67
CA THR A 114 8.60 0.24 -5.52
C THR A 114 8.96 1.52 -6.27
N THR A 115 9.34 2.54 -5.54
CA THR A 115 9.59 3.86 -6.10
C THR A 115 11.09 4.17 -6.02
N THR A 116 11.65 4.81 -7.06
CA THR A 116 13.09 5.12 -7.18
C THR A 116 13.27 6.63 -7.31
N THR A 117 14.33 7.21 -6.75
CA THR A 117 14.68 8.63 -6.97
C THR A 117 14.94 8.87 -8.46
N LEU A 118 14.38 9.96 -9.03
CA LEU A 118 14.47 10.24 -10.47
C LEU A 118 15.46 11.37 -10.81
N SER A 119 15.83 12.23 -9.86
CA SER A 119 16.83 13.29 -10.03
C SER A 119 18.24 12.87 -9.61
N ASP A 120 19.27 13.44 -10.27
CA ASP A 120 20.68 13.31 -9.89
C ASP A 120 20.98 14.00 -8.53
N ALA A 121 20.17 15.00 -8.16
CA ALA A 121 20.21 15.65 -6.87
C ALA A 121 19.19 15.01 -5.92
N ASP A 122 19.63 14.64 -4.72
CA ASP A 122 18.79 14.19 -3.62
C ASP A 122 19.27 14.86 -2.32
N PHE A 123 18.47 14.76 -1.26
CA PHE A 123 18.89 15.18 0.06
C PHE A 123 20.20 14.49 0.44
N ALA A 124 21.13 15.25 1.05
CA ALA A 124 22.35 14.67 1.60
C ALA A 124 22.06 13.61 2.69
N ALA A 125 20.97 13.80 3.45
CA ALA A 125 20.52 12.87 4.46
C ALA A 125 19.37 11.98 3.95
N PRO A 126 19.46 10.65 4.16
CA PRO A 126 18.38 9.72 3.80
C PRO A 126 17.13 9.98 4.66
N VAL A 127 15.98 9.50 4.22
CA VAL A 127 14.69 9.78 4.88
C VAL A 127 14.62 9.27 6.33
N GLU A 128 15.44 8.28 6.68
CA GLU A 128 15.64 7.73 8.02
C GLU A 128 16.46 8.61 8.96
N ASP A 129 17.20 9.60 8.45
CA ASP A 129 18.03 10.52 9.25
C ASP A 129 17.90 11.98 8.78
N ARG A 130 16.72 12.33 8.26
CA ARG A 130 16.43 13.67 7.77
C ARG A 130 15.76 14.51 8.85
N TRP A 131 16.34 15.65 9.20
CA TRP A 131 15.84 16.57 10.22
C TRP A 131 15.40 17.88 9.59
N TYR A 132 14.80 18.79 10.39
CA TYR A 132 14.36 20.11 9.92
C TYR A 132 15.45 20.85 9.13
N GLU A 133 16.70 20.79 9.59
CA GLU A 133 17.85 21.49 9.03
C GLU A 133 18.21 21.03 7.61
N ASP A 134 17.82 19.82 7.22
CA ASP A 134 18.12 19.26 5.91
C ASP A 134 17.17 19.78 4.81
N TYR A 135 16.07 20.46 5.18
CA TYR A 135 15.12 21.06 4.23
C TYR A 135 15.53 22.51 3.93
N VAL A 136 16.35 22.66 2.89
CA VAL A 136 16.91 23.96 2.49
C VAL A 136 15.99 24.66 1.46
N PRO A 137 15.51 25.89 1.73
CA PRO A 137 14.70 26.64 0.76
C PRO A 137 15.40 26.82 -0.59
N GLY A 138 14.64 26.60 -1.67
CA GLY A 138 15.11 26.65 -3.05
C GLY A 138 15.46 25.29 -3.64
N GLU A 139 15.74 24.28 -2.82
CA GLU A 139 16.05 22.93 -3.30
C GLU A 139 14.82 22.27 -3.95
N VAL A 140 15.09 21.52 -5.02
CA VAL A 140 14.10 20.82 -5.84
C VAL A 140 14.50 19.35 -5.95
N TYR A 141 13.53 18.47 -5.77
CA TYR A 141 13.76 17.03 -5.83
C TYR A 141 12.68 16.31 -6.61
N GLU A 142 13.05 15.27 -7.35
CA GLU A 142 12.11 14.44 -8.11
C GLU A 142 12.17 12.97 -7.70
N TYR A 143 11.01 12.38 -7.44
CA TYR A 143 10.88 11.07 -6.84
C TYR A 143 9.82 10.21 -7.50
N GLY A 144 10.18 8.93 -7.62
CA GLY A 144 9.27 7.81 -7.74
C GLY A 144 8.44 7.81 -9.02
N SER A 145 7.80 6.68 -9.24
CA SER A 145 6.85 6.51 -10.34
C SER A 145 5.78 5.51 -9.91
N ILE A 146 4.51 5.89 -9.97
CA ILE A 146 3.38 5.00 -9.74
C ILE A 146 2.50 5.03 -10.97
N THR A 147 2.31 3.87 -11.61
CA THR A 147 1.34 3.72 -12.70
C THR A 147 -0.04 3.54 -12.12
N VAL A 148 -0.99 4.40 -12.51
CA VAL A 148 -2.37 4.35 -12.07
C VAL A 148 -3.16 3.43 -12.99
N THR A 149 -3.75 2.37 -12.45
CA THR A 149 -4.54 1.42 -13.25
C THR A 149 -6.03 1.77 -13.28
N GLU A 150 -6.75 1.27 -14.29
CA GLU A 150 -8.21 1.39 -14.36
C GLU A 150 -8.88 0.76 -13.12
N GLU A 151 -8.40 -0.41 -12.70
CA GLU A 151 -8.92 -1.13 -11.54
C GLU A 151 -8.81 -0.30 -10.26
N GLU A 152 -7.66 0.34 -10.03
CA GLU A 152 -7.47 1.21 -8.87
C GLU A 152 -8.35 2.45 -8.91
N ILE A 153 -8.54 3.04 -10.10
CA ILE A 153 -9.44 4.18 -10.29
C ILE A 153 -10.87 3.78 -9.91
N LEU A 154 -11.39 2.69 -10.48
CA LEU A 154 -12.74 2.22 -10.22
C LEU A 154 -12.93 1.84 -8.75
N ARG A 155 -11.95 1.15 -8.16
CA ARG A 155 -11.96 0.76 -6.74
C ARG A 155 -11.99 1.98 -5.82
N PHE A 156 -11.07 2.93 -6.00
CA PHE A 156 -11.03 4.13 -5.17
C PHE A 156 -12.31 4.96 -5.33
N ALA A 157 -12.76 5.16 -6.58
CA ALA A 157 -13.95 5.96 -6.87
C ALA A 157 -15.22 5.33 -6.30
N GLY A 158 -15.37 4.01 -6.41
CA GLY A 158 -16.50 3.29 -5.83
C GLY A 158 -16.61 3.45 -4.31
N GLU A 159 -15.47 3.60 -3.63
CA GLU A 159 -15.42 3.77 -2.17
C GLU A 159 -15.55 5.24 -1.74
N PHE A 160 -14.86 6.17 -2.42
CA PHE A 160 -14.64 7.53 -1.91
C PHE A 160 -15.19 8.66 -2.78
N ASP A 161 -15.40 8.44 -4.08
CA ASP A 161 -15.84 9.49 -5.02
C ASP A 161 -16.68 8.90 -6.18
N PRO A 162 -17.93 8.46 -5.91
CA PRO A 162 -18.71 7.62 -6.83
C PRO A 162 -19.41 8.42 -7.95
N GLN A 163 -18.73 9.43 -8.50
CA GLN A 163 -19.19 10.15 -9.68
C GLN A 163 -18.96 9.30 -10.94
N SER A 164 -19.91 9.31 -11.87
CA SER A 164 -19.88 8.44 -13.06
C SER A 164 -18.64 8.61 -13.94
N ILE A 165 -18.03 9.79 -13.95
CA ILE A 165 -16.76 10.08 -14.63
C ILE A 165 -15.56 9.28 -14.10
N HIS A 166 -15.69 8.67 -12.92
CA HIS A 166 -14.66 7.88 -12.23
C HIS A 166 -15.06 6.40 -12.04
N THR A 167 -16.34 6.04 -12.20
CA THR A 167 -16.86 4.70 -11.90
C THR A 167 -17.44 3.95 -13.10
N ASP A 168 -17.75 4.64 -14.21
CA ASP A 168 -18.35 4.02 -15.40
C ASP A 168 -17.58 4.43 -16.66
N PRO A 169 -16.71 3.55 -17.21
CA PRO A 169 -15.94 3.83 -18.42
C PRO A 169 -16.81 4.18 -19.64
N ARG A 170 -18.00 3.58 -19.77
CA ARG A 170 -18.91 3.83 -20.90
C ARG A 170 -19.56 5.20 -20.77
N ALA A 171 -20.07 5.54 -19.58
CA ALA A 171 -20.64 6.84 -19.32
C ALA A 171 -19.57 7.95 -19.46
N ALA A 172 -18.36 7.72 -18.96
CA ALA A 172 -17.26 8.67 -19.02
C ALA A 172 -16.83 9.00 -20.46
N THR A 173 -16.98 8.06 -21.40
CA THR A 173 -16.72 8.29 -22.84
C THR A 173 -17.65 9.35 -23.45
N GLN A 174 -18.89 9.44 -22.97
CA GLN A 174 -19.86 10.45 -23.41
C GLN A 174 -19.75 11.76 -22.62
N GLY A 175 -18.90 11.78 -21.58
CA GLY A 175 -18.69 12.93 -20.71
C GLY A 175 -17.69 13.94 -21.25
N PRO A 176 -17.50 15.07 -20.54
CA PRO A 176 -16.65 16.17 -20.97
C PRO A 176 -15.16 15.81 -21.09
N PHE A 177 -14.73 14.70 -20.49
CA PHE A 177 -13.35 14.23 -20.55
C PHE A 177 -13.11 13.18 -21.64
N GLY A 178 -14.16 12.68 -22.30
CA GLY A 178 -14.04 11.71 -23.40
C GLY A 178 -13.43 10.35 -23.00
N GLY A 179 -13.56 9.96 -21.73
CA GLY A 179 -13.00 8.73 -21.18
C GLY A 179 -12.92 8.76 -19.66
N LEU A 180 -12.65 7.59 -19.06
CA LEU A 180 -12.49 7.43 -17.62
C LEU A 180 -11.30 8.25 -17.12
N ILE A 181 -11.48 8.96 -16.00
CA ILE A 181 -10.41 9.69 -15.32
C ILE A 181 -10.38 9.31 -13.85
N ALA A 182 -9.21 9.37 -13.23
CA ALA A 182 -9.08 9.23 -11.78
C ALA A 182 -9.81 10.37 -11.06
N SER A 183 -10.35 10.07 -9.88
CA SER A 183 -10.77 11.12 -8.94
C SER A 183 -9.56 11.99 -8.58
N GLY A 184 -9.77 13.30 -8.48
CA GLY A 184 -8.72 14.21 -8.00
C GLY A 184 -8.21 13.84 -6.60
N TRP A 185 -9.06 13.23 -5.76
CA TRP A 185 -8.68 12.72 -4.45
C TRP A 185 -7.85 11.43 -4.53
N HIS A 186 -8.08 10.60 -5.56
CA HIS A 186 -7.23 9.46 -5.84
C HIS A 186 -5.82 9.93 -6.22
N THR A 187 -5.70 10.96 -7.05
CA THR A 187 -4.41 11.58 -7.39
C THR A 187 -3.71 12.15 -6.15
N CYS A 188 -4.45 12.78 -5.22
CA CYS A 188 -3.89 13.19 -3.92
C CYS A 188 -3.37 12.01 -3.09
N ALA A 189 -4.06 10.87 -3.10
CA ALA A 189 -3.63 9.68 -2.38
C ALA A 189 -2.34 9.06 -2.98
N VAL A 190 -2.25 9.01 -4.31
CA VAL A 190 -1.02 8.57 -5.02
C VAL A 190 0.14 9.53 -4.73
N MET A 191 -0.11 10.85 -4.79
CA MET A 191 0.87 11.87 -4.39
C MET A 191 1.36 11.63 -2.96
N MET A 192 0.44 11.42 -2.00
CA MET A 192 0.79 11.20 -0.61
C MET A 192 1.65 9.94 -0.44
N ARG A 193 1.40 8.90 -1.23
CA ARG A 193 2.22 7.68 -1.25
C ARG A 193 3.66 7.99 -1.66
N LEU A 194 3.87 8.67 -2.78
CA LEU A 194 5.19 9.12 -3.23
C LEU A 194 5.85 10.03 -2.19
N TYR A 195 5.08 10.95 -1.61
CA TYR A 195 5.56 11.91 -0.61
C TYR A 195 6.04 11.20 0.67
N ALA A 196 5.30 10.20 1.16
CA ALA A 196 5.64 9.43 2.34
C ALA A 196 6.87 8.54 2.12
N ASP A 197 6.98 7.90 0.96
CA ASP A 197 8.06 6.97 0.68
C ASP A 197 9.42 7.68 0.51
N HIS A 198 9.43 8.92 0.01
CA HIS A 198 10.68 9.61 -0.36
C HIS A 198 10.99 10.90 0.40
N TYR A 199 9.96 11.70 0.70
CA TYR A 199 10.19 13.08 1.12
C TYR A 199 9.99 13.27 2.62
N VAL A 200 8.91 12.73 3.19
CA VAL A 200 8.57 12.90 4.60
C VAL A 200 9.57 12.14 5.48
N SER A 201 10.32 12.89 6.29
CA SER A 201 11.22 12.30 7.30
C SER A 201 10.52 11.27 8.19
N ARG A 202 11.16 10.10 8.35
CA ARG A 202 10.68 9.02 9.24
C ARG A 202 10.97 9.29 10.72
N VAL A 203 11.90 10.18 11.02
CA VAL A 203 12.38 10.45 12.39
C VAL A 203 11.96 11.81 12.93
N ALA A 204 11.79 12.80 12.05
CA ALA A 204 11.56 14.18 12.44
C ALA A 204 10.12 14.66 12.18
N SER A 205 9.35 13.99 11.31
CA SER A 205 7.98 14.44 10.98
C SER A 205 7.04 14.30 12.18
N LEU A 206 6.36 15.41 12.53
CA LEU A 206 5.43 15.46 13.66
C LEU A 206 3.97 15.55 13.23
N ALA A 207 3.68 16.43 12.29
CA ALA A 207 2.33 16.68 11.80
C ALA A 207 2.38 17.55 10.53
N SER A 208 1.24 17.63 9.84
CA SER A 208 0.95 18.65 8.86
C SER A 208 -0.28 19.46 9.33
N PRO A 209 -0.17 20.79 9.52
CA PRO A 209 -1.34 21.60 9.85
C PRO A 209 -2.27 21.82 8.67
N GLY A 210 -1.85 21.49 7.44
CA GLY A 210 -2.71 21.61 6.27
C GLY A 210 -1.96 21.62 4.94
N ILE A 211 -2.77 21.80 3.90
CA ILE A 211 -2.37 21.94 2.50
C ILE A 211 -3.02 23.23 1.99
N ASP A 212 -2.22 24.06 1.31
CA ASP A 212 -2.68 25.26 0.63
C ASP A 212 -2.71 25.02 -0.89
N GLU A 213 -3.54 25.79 -1.61
CA GLU A 213 -3.52 25.90 -3.08
C GLU A 213 -3.61 24.57 -3.86
N LEU A 214 -4.37 23.59 -3.36
CA LEU A 214 -4.63 22.35 -4.10
C LEU A 214 -5.33 22.66 -5.44
N ARG A 215 -4.74 22.19 -6.56
CA ARG A 215 -5.30 22.30 -7.90
C ARG A 215 -5.12 21.00 -8.67
N TRP A 216 -6.18 20.58 -9.36
CA TRP A 216 -6.14 19.54 -10.39
C TRP A 216 -5.99 20.20 -11.74
N VAL A 217 -4.77 20.15 -12.29
CA VAL A 217 -4.39 20.87 -13.52
C VAL A 217 -4.82 20.07 -14.75
N ARG A 218 -4.65 18.74 -14.72
CA ARG A 218 -5.02 17.82 -15.80
C ARG A 218 -5.64 16.55 -15.22
N PRO A 219 -6.58 15.92 -15.95
CA PRO A 219 -7.13 14.64 -15.53
C PRO A 219 -6.10 13.54 -15.69
N VAL A 220 -5.96 12.69 -14.66
CA VAL A 220 -5.16 11.45 -14.72
C VAL A 220 -5.99 10.34 -15.33
N ARG A 221 -5.41 9.56 -16.24
CA ARG A 221 -6.04 8.46 -16.98
C ARG A 221 -5.49 7.10 -16.52
N PRO A 222 -6.25 6.01 -16.76
CA PRO A 222 -5.69 4.67 -16.67
C PRO A 222 -4.43 4.52 -17.53
N GLY A 223 -3.37 3.98 -16.94
CA GLY A 223 -2.07 3.79 -17.58
C GLY A 223 -1.09 4.95 -17.43
N ASP A 224 -1.53 6.12 -16.93
CA ASP A 224 -0.62 7.22 -16.64
C ASP A 224 0.35 6.82 -15.52
N THR A 225 1.62 7.20 -15.68
CA THR A 225 2.65 6.99 -14.67
C THR A 225 2.98 8.32 -14.01
N LEU A 226 2.74 8.41 -12.71
CA LEU A 226 2.87 9.64 -11.94
C LEU A 226 4.18 9.69 -11.16
N SER A 227 4.88 10.80 -11.22
CA SER A 227 6.05 11.13 -10.40
C SER A 227 5.82 12.38 -9.56
N LEU A 228 6.66 12.60 -8.57
CA LEU A 228 6.57 13.70 -7.63
C LEU A 228 7.75 14.64 -7.80
N ARG A 229 7.49 15.95 -7.98
CA ARG A 229 8.48 17.01 -7.82
C ARG A 229 8.14 17.83 -6.59
N THR A 230 9.13 18.08 -5.73
CA THR A 230 8.99 18.95 -4.56
C THR A 230 9.93 20.14 -4.68
N THR A 231 9.51 21.28 -4.12
CA THR A 231 10.38 22.44 -3.94
C THR A 231 10.20 22.99 -2.54
N VAL A 232 11.28 23.09 -1.76
CA VAL A 232 11.23 23.72 -0.45
C VAL A 232 11.07 25.24 -0.66
N LYS A 233 9.94 25.80 -0.26
CA LYS A 233 9.64 27.24 -0.42
C LYS A 233 10.06 28.05 0.80
N GLU A 234 9.83 27.52 2.00
CA GLU A 234 10.15 28.17 3.26
C GLU A 234 10.54 27.10 4.28
N ALA A 235 11.55 27.39 5.10
CA ALA A 235 11.86 26.64 6.32
C ALA A 235 12.04 27.65 7.46
N ARG A 236 11.21 27.55 8.49
CA ARG A 236 11.21 28.50 9.60
C ARG A 236 11.05 27.81 10.95
N LEU A 237 11.98 28.10 11.87
CA LEU A 237 11.90 27.63 13.25
C LEU A 237 10.64 28.16 13.96
N SER A 238 10.07 27.34 14.82
CA SER A 238 8.97 27.75 15.67
C SER A 238 9.46 28.74 16.73
N ARG A 239 8.72 29.84 16.89
CA ARG A 239 9.03 30.87 17.89
C ARG A 239 8.71 30.43 19.32
N SER A 240 7.75 29.52 19.48
CA SER A 240 7.28 29.07 20.81
C SER A 240 7.80 27.70 21.22
N LYS A 241 8.31 26.90 20.27
CA LYS A 241 8.81 25.54 20.50
C LYS A 241 10.12 25.35 19.74
N PRO A 242 11.29 25.63 20.33
CA PRO A 242 12.56 25.67 19.61
C PRO A 242 13.04 24.29 19.13
N ASP A 243 12.42 23.21 19.59
CA ASP A 243 12.70 21.82 19.19
C ASP A 243 12.16 21.46 17.80
N ARG A 244 11.49 22.39 17.10
CA ARG A 244 10.85 22.12 15.80
C ARG A 244 10.76 23.36 14.91
N GLY A 245 10.65 23.11 13.62
CA GLY A 245 10.34 24.11 12.61
C GLY A 245 9.17 23.71 11.72
N LEU A 246 8.76 24.67 10.89
CA LEU A 246 7.75 24.53 9.86
C LEU A 246 8.43 24.64 8.50
N VAL A 247 8.11 23.70 7.60
CA VAL A 247 8.57 23.70 6.22
C VAL A 247 7.36 23.81 5.30
N ARG A 248 7.38 24.78 4.37
CA ARG A 248 6.41 24.88 3.27
C ARG A 248 7.04 24.29 2.02
N THR A 249 6.39 23.29 1.45
CA THR A 249 6.86 22.56 0.27
C THR A 249 5.84 22.72 -0.84
N ALA A 250 6.23 23.29 -1.97
CA ALA A 250 5.42 23.19 -3.17
C ALA A 250 5.58 21.78 -3.76
N ILE A 251 4.47 21.19 -4.13
CA ILE A 251 4.38 19.83 -4.67
C ILE A 251 3.75 19.93 -6.05
N GLU A 252 4.39 19.28 -7.00
CA GLU A 252 3.87 19.04 -8.34
C GLU A 252 3.85 17.53 -8.58
N VAL A 253 2.72 17.01 -9.03
CA VAL A 253 2.63 15.65 -9.56
C VAL A 253 2.72 15.76 -11.07
N LEU A 254 3.63 14.99 -11.65
CA LEU A 254 3.90 14.99 -13.09
C LEU A 254 3.46 13.66 -13.69
N ASP A 255 3.02 13.66 -14.94
CA ASP A 255 2.82 12.44 -15.72
C ASP A 255 4.12 11.97 -16.41
N GLN A 256 4.04 10.88 -17.18
CA GLN A 256 5.15 10.31 -17.94
C GLN A 256 5.77 11.26 -18.99
N HIS A 257 5.09 12.35 -19.34
CA HIS A 257 5.57 13.37 -20.28
C HIS A 257 6.20 14.56 -19.55
N GLY A 258 6.16 14.58 -18.22
CA GLY A 258 6.62 15.69 -17.40
C GLY A 258 5.58 16.82 -17.29
N ASP A 259 4.34 16.60 -17.73
CA ASP A 259 3.26 17.58 -17.60
C ASP A 259 2.66 17.54 -16.19
N THR A 260 2.47 18.72 -15.59
CA THR A 260 1.86 18.82 -14.26
C THR A 260 0.38 18.45 -14.30
N VAL A 261 -0.01 17.45 -13.48
CA VAL A 261 -1.39 16.99 -13.31
C VAL A 261 -2.03 17.53 -12.03
N LEU A 262 -1.23 17.74 -10.98
CA LEU A 262 -1.69 18.27 -9.70
C LEU A 262 -0.63 19.20 -9.10
N THR A 263 -1.08 20.27 -8.44
CA THR A 263 -0.22 21.14 -7.62
C THR A 263 -0.80 21.34 -6.24
N MET A 264 0.05 21.49 -5.23
CA MET A 264 -0.34 21.95 -3.90
C MET A 264 0.86 22.51 -3.11
N THR A 265 0.60 23.19 -2.00
CA THR A 265 1.64 23.52 -1.02
C THR A 265 1.38 22.78 0.28
N ALA A 266 2.23 21.81 0.63
CA ALA A 266 2.19 21.11 1.89
C ALA A 266 2.92 21.90 2.99
N ILE A 267 2.36 21.86 4.20
CA ILE A 267 3.00 22.43 5.39
C ILE A 267 3.40 21.28 6.30
N ASN A 268 4.69 21.14 6.64
CA ASN A 268 5.18 20.09 7.51
C ASN A 268 5.79 20.69 8.78
N ILE A 269 5.49 20.09 9.93
CA ILE A 269 6.16 20.39 11.19
C ILE A 269 7.19 19.30 11.45
N LEU A 270 8.46 19.68 11.53
CA LEU A 270 9.59 18.78 11.67
C LEU A 270 10.38 19.10 12.93
N ARG A 271 10.86 18.08 13.64
CA ARG A 271 11.83 18.25 14.73
C ARG A 271 13.16 18.75 14.20
N CYS A 272 13.80 19.60 14.99
CA CYS A 272 15.21 19.94 14.84
C CYS A 272 16.07 18.73 15.23
N ARG A 273 17.27 18.66 14.67
CA ARG A 273 18.24 17.63 15.02
C ARG A 273 18.56 17.70 16.53
N PRO A 274 18.61 16.55 17.25
CA PRO A 274 18.99 16.55 18.65
C PRO A 274 20.44 17.03 18.77
N SER A 275 20.69 18.00 19.64
CA SER A 275 22.07 18.37 20.01
C SER A 275 22.73 17.21 20.76
N GLU A 276 24.01 16.90 20.50
CA GLU A 276 24.76 15.80 21.14
C GLU A 276 24.72 15.83 22.69
N ASP A 277 24.52 17.00 23.30
CA ASP A 277 24.38 17.18 24.76
C ASP A 277 23.05 16.65 25.34
N ALA A 278 22.01 16.47 24.52
CA ALA A 278 20.70 15.99 24.98
C ALA A 278 20.67 14.47 25.17
N SER A 279 21.54 13.73 24.47
CA SER A 279 21.69 12.26 24.56
C SER A 279 22.46 11.76 25.79
N ARG A 280 22.99 12.67 26.63
CA ARG A 280 23.79 12.33 27.83
C ARG A 280 23.07 12.63 29.15
N ARG A 281 21.76 12.93 29.14
CA ARG A 281 20.96 13.21 30.35
C ARG A 281 19.84 12.21 30.54
#